data_AF-A0A932LFG4-F1
#
_entry.id   AF-A0A932LFG4-F1
#
_cell.length_a   1.000
_cell.length_b   1.000
_cell.length_c   1.000
_cell.angle_alpha   90.00
_cell.angle_beta   90.00
_cell.angle_gamma   90.00
#
_symmetry.space_group_name_H-M   'P 1'
#
loop_
_entity.id
_entity.type
_entity.pdbx_description
1 polymer ?
#
loop_
_entity_poly.entity_id
_entity_poly.type
_entity_poly.pdbx_seq_one_letter_code
_entity_poly.pdbx_strand_id
1 'polypeptide(L)'
;MRFFALTGLVAVVVGCSKSPGSHAASQPTTLAPLPALSRPTGNIDEMIDQAKEAADKGDYDQAIETLENAVMLDATHRTVLLLLTHFASTRSKAIGDRDPDKAHGLILKSGGYLRMLRGAHKDFTDEEKRVFAQVFYDEACAHARLSLRDETLASLREARAAGFDELDRLRTDASFVTLLDLPSFQKLLEEWAASAQNPGRRRPDGSPYPP
;
A
#
# COMPACT_ATOMS: atom_id res chain seq x y z
N MET A 1 4.81 34.82 -31.91
CA MET A 1 4.79 33.85 -33.03
C MET A 1 6.20 33.67 -33.58
N ARG A 2 6.92 32.62 -33.19
CA ARG A 2 8.07 32.08 -33.94
C ARG A 2 8.12 30.57 -33.70
N PHE A 3 7.75 29.82 -34.73
CA PHE A 3 7.84 28.37 -34.80
C PHE A 3 9.27 27.97 -35.15
N PHE A 4 9.88 27.08 -34.37
CA PHE A 4 11.05 26.32 -34.79
C PHE A 4 10.65 24.84 -34.80
N ALA A 5 10.50 24.31 -36.01
CA ALA A 5 10.39 22.88 -36.26
C ALA A 5 11.81 22.30 -36.29
N LEU A 6 12.09 21.33 -35.42
CA LEU A 6 13.26 20.47 -35.56
C LEU A 6 12.79 19.04 -35.84
N THR A 7 12.95 18.66 -37.10
CA THR A 7 12.72 17.32 -37.63
C THR A 7 13.92 16.46 -37.23
N GLY A 8 13.74 15.56 -36.26
CA GLY A 8 14.77 14.62 -35.80
C GLY A 8 14.58 13.24 -36.41
N LEU A 9 15.52 12.88 -37.27
CA LEU A 9 15.67 11.62 -38.02
C LEU A 9 15.68 10.37 -37.11
N VAL A 10 14.83 9.39 -37.41
CA VAL A 10 14.84 8.05 -36.81
C VAL A 10 15.78 7.16 -37.62
N ALA A 11 16.86 6.67 -37.00
CA ALA A 11 17.72 5.63 -37.57
C ALA A 11 17.34 4.26 -36.97
N VAL A 12 16.67 3.42 -37.77
CA VAL A 12 16.43 2.01 -37.43
C VAL A 12 17.63 1.21 -37.95
N VAL A 13 18.45 0.67 -37.04
CA VAL A 13 19.50 -0.29 -37.38
C VAL A 13 18.94 -1.69 -37.21
N VAL A 14 18.59 -2.32 -38.33
CA VAL A 14 18.29 -3.76 -38.40
C VAL A 14 19.61 -4.51 -38.52
N GLY A 15 20.08 -5.08 -37.42
CA GLY A 15 21.25 -5.96 -37.38
C GLY A 15 20.82 -7.43 -37.35
N CYS A 16 20.93 -8.12 -38.49
CA CYS A 16 20.82 -9.58 -38.57
C CYS A 16 22.19 -10.21 -38.27
N SER A 17 22.38 -10.76 -37.07
CA SER A 17 23.53 -11.62 -36.75
C SER A 17 23.12 -13.09 -36.81
N LYS A 18 23.58 -13.75 -37.88
CA LYS A 18 23.45 -15.19 -38.14
C LYS A 18 24.62 -15.90 -37.45
N SER A 19 24.33 -16.72 -36.43
CA SER A 19 25.34 -17.56 -35.75
C SER A 19 25.01 -19.05 -35.96
N PRO A 20 25.88 -19.86 -36.58
CA PRO A 20 25.74 -21.31 -36.64
C PRO A 20 26.62 -21.95 -35.58
N GLY A 21 26.04 -22.70 -34.64
CA GLY A 21 26.83 -23.36 -33.61
C GLY A 21 26.07 -24.40 -32.80
N SER A 22 26.27 -25.65 -33.18
CA SER A 22 26.31 -26.84 -32.32
C SER A 22 25.02 -27.24 -31.58
N HIS A 23 24.29 -28.19 -32.19
CA HIS A 23 23.33 -29.04 -31.50
C HIS A 23 24.06 -30.07 -30.62
N ALA A 24 24.38 -29.69 -29.39
CA ALA A 24 24.54 -30.66 -28.32
C ALA A 24 23.15 -31.07 -27.85
N ALA A 25 22.76 -32.32 -28.12
CA ALA A 25 21.53 -32.92 -27.63
C ALA A 25 21.58 -32.99 -26.10
N SER A 26 21.05 -31.97 -25.43
CA SER A 26 20.72 -32.03 -24.01
C SER A 26 19.62 -33.07 -23.83
N GLN A 27 19.91 -34.10 -23.04
CA GLN A 27 18.93 -35.07 -22.59
C GLN A 27 17.74 -34.33 -21.95
N PRO A 28 16.50 -34.83 -22.11
CA PRO A 28 15.36 -34.29 -21.39
C PRO A 28 15.60 -34.53 -19.89
N THR A 29 16.01 -33.48 -19.19
CA THR A 29 15.96 -33.43 -17.73
C THR A 29 14.50 -33.62 -17.35
N THR A 30 14.15 -34.81 -16.87
CA THR A 30 12.89 -35.07 -16.18
C THR A 30 12.80 -34.07 -15.04
N LEU A 31 12.05 -32.99 -15.24
CA LEU A 31 11.75 -32.00 -14.21
C LEU A 31 11.09 -32.77 -13.07
N ALA A 32 11.74 -32.77 -11.90
CA ALA A 32 11.12 -33.24 -10.68
C ALA A 32 9.77 -32.53 -10.53
N PRO A 33 8.69 -33.24 -10.13
CA PRO A 33 7.42 -32.59 -9.84
C PRO A 33 7.67 -31.44 -8.87
N LEU A 34 7.26 -30.22 -9.26
CA LEU A 34 7.29 -29.07 -8.36
C LEU A 34 6.59 -29.48 -7.07
N PRO A 35 7.17 -29.20 -5.89
CA PRO A 35 6.51 -29.49 -4.63
C PRO A 35 5.13 -28.84 -4.66
N ALA A 36 4.09 -29.67 -4.55
CA ALA A 36 2.72 -29.18 -4.50
C ALA A 36 2.63 -28.27 -3.27
N LEU A 37 2.35 -26.98 -3.48
CA LEU A 37 2.04 -26.06 -2.40
C LEU A 37 0.81 -26.61 -1.69
N SER A 38 1.02 -27.23 -0.53
CA SER A 38 -0.06 -27.77 0.30
C SER A 38 -0.98 -26.60 0.65
N ARG A 39 -2.25 -26.70 0.25
CA ARG A 39 -3.26 -25.73 0.69
C ARG A 39 -3.30 -25.76 2.22
N PRO A 40 -3.37 -24.61 2.90
CA PRO A 40 -3.62 -24.55 4.32
C PRO A 40 -4.86 -25.38 4.65
N THR A 41 -4.75 -26.23 5.66
CA THR A 41 -5.87 -26.99 6.21
C THR A 41 -6.12 -26.45 7.61
N GLY A 42 -7.30 -25.87 7.86
CA GLY A 42 -7.64 -25.30 9.16
C GLY A 42 -8.97 -24.57 9.17
N ASN A 43 -9.44 -24.21 10.36
CA ASN A 43 -10.59 -23.34 10.56
C ASN A 43 -10.10 -21.88 10.67
N ILE A 44 -10.74 -20.95 9.96
CA ILE A 44 -10.41 -19.52 9.99
C ILE A 44 -10.48 -18.96 11.42
N ASP A 45 -11.47 -19.38 12.23
CA ASP A 45 -11.61 -18.89 13.61
C ASP A 45 -10.41 -19.31 14.49
N GLU A 46 -9.95 -20.55 14.35
CA GLU A 46 -8.76 -21.05 15.06
C GLU A 46 -7.50 -20.28 14.64
N MET A 47 -7.37 -19.95 13.36
CA MET A 47 -6.24 -19.16 12.84
C MET A 47 -6.28 -17.72 13.34
N ILE A 48 -7.47 -17.12 13.48
CA ILE A 48 -7.65 -15.80 14.08
C ILE A 48 -7.18 -15.82 15.54
N ASP A 49 -7.59 -16.83 16.32
CA ASP A 49 -7.21 -16.93 17.73
C ASP A 49 -5.71 -17.17 17.91
N GLN A 50 -5.11 -18.05 17.10
CA GLN A 50 -3.67 -18.27 17.08
C GLN A 50 -2.89 -16.99 16.73
N ALA A 51 -3.35 -16.24 15.73
CA ALA A 51 -2.71 -14.99 15.34
C ALA A 51 -2.76 -13.93 16.45
N LYS A 52 -3.89 -13.82 17.16
CA LYS A 52 -4.00 -12.94 18.33
C LYS A 52 -3.06 -13.35 19.45
N GLU A 53 -3.00 -14.65 19.77
CA GLU A 53 -2.10 -15.15 20.81
C GLU A 53 -0.62 -14.88 20.47
N ALA A 54 -0.23 -15.04 19.20
CA ALA A 54 1.11 -14.69 18.73
C ALA A 54 1.38 -13.17 18.87
N ALA A 55 0.43 -12.33 18.46
CA ALA A 55 0.55 -10.87 18.58
C ALA A 55 0.63 -10.40 20.05
N ASP A 56 -0.12 -11.03 20.96
CA ASP A 56 -0.08 -10.74 22.41
C ASP A 56 1.31 -11.03 23.02
N LYS A 57 2.06 -11.97 22.43
CA LYS A 57 3.46 -12.28 22.78
C LYS A 57 4.46 -11.36 22.07
N GLY A 58 3.99 -10.45 21.22
CA GLY A 58 4.81 -9.57 20.39
C GLY A 58 5.34 -10.23 19.10
N ASP A 59 4.93 -11.46 18.79
CA ASP A 59 5.30 -12.17 17.58
C ASP A 59 4.37 -11.82 16.42
N TYR A 60 4.50 -10.58 15.95
CA TYR A 60 3.72 -10.10 14.80
C TYR A 60 4.09 -10.81 13.50
N ASP A 61 5.30 -11.35 13.36
CA ASP A 61 5.70 -12.05 12.14
C ASP A 61 4.89 -13.35 12.02
N GLN A 62 4.79 -14.14 13.10
CA GLN A 62 3.93 -15.34 13.16
C GLN A 62 2.44 -14.99 13.03
N ALA A 63 1.98 -13.92 13.68
CA ALA A 63 0.59 -13.50 13.60
C ALA A 63 0.17 -13.15 12.16
N ILE A 64 1.01 -12.41 11.43
CA ILE A 64 0.78 -12.05 10.03
C ILE A 64 0.76 -13.29 9.15
N GLU A 65 1.75 -14.19 9.27
CA GLU A 65 1.81 -15.42 8.48
C GLU A 65 0.57 -16.30 8.70
N THR A 66 0.13 -16.46 9.95
CA THR A 66 -1.06 -17.24 10.30
C THR A 66 -2.31 -16.68 9.61
N LEU A 67 -2.49 -15.36 9.61
CA LEU A 67 -3.64 -14.72 8.95
C LEU A 67 -3.51 -14.69 7.42
N GLU A 68 -2.30 -14.60 6.86
CA GLU A 68 -2.07 -14.72 5.41
C GLU A 68 -2.52 -16.11 4.91
N ASN A 69 -2.29 -17.16 5.70
CA ASN A 69 -2.83 -18.49 5.42
C ASN A 69 -4.37 -18.54 5.55
N ALA A 70 -4.98 -17.78 6.47
CA ALA A 70 -6.44 -17.68 6.58
C ALA A 70 -7.07 -16.95 5.37
N VAL A 71 -6.40 -15.92 4.83
CA VAL A 71 -6.83 -15.22 3.59
C VAL A 71 -6.87 -16.17 2.39
N MET A 72 -6.03 -17.21 2.36
CA MET A 72 -6.08 -18.22 1.31
C MET A 72 -7.34 -19.11 1.38
N LEU A 73 -7.98 -19.21 2.55
CA LEU A 73 -9.23 -19.94 2.74
C LEU A 73 -10.45 -19.07 2.40
N ASP A 74 -10.45 -17.81 2.84
CA ASP A 74 -11.42 -16.80 2.46
C ASP A 74 -10.75 -15.42 2.34
N ALA A 75 -10.55 -15.00 1.08
CA ALA A 75 -9.89 -13.75 0.76
C ALA A 75 -10.70 -12.49 1.11
N THR A 76 -11.96 -12.66 1.49
CA THR A 76 -12.89 -11.57 1.80
C THR A 76 -13.24 -11.48 3.28
N HIS A 77 -12.68 -12.36 4.12
CA HIS A 77 -13.03 -12.43 5.53
C HIS A 77 -12.67 -11.14 6.29
N ARG A 78 -13.68 -10.38 6.70
CA ARG A 78 -13.54 -9.02 7.26
C ARG A 78 -12.55 -8.96 8.41
N THR A 79 -12.72 -9.83 9.40
CA THR A 79 -11.88 -9.86 10.61
C THR A 79 -10.43 -10.16 10.30
N VAL A 80 -10.17 -11.06 9.34
CA VAL A 80 -8.80 -11.44 8.95
C VAL A 80 -8.10 -10.25 8.30
N LEU A 81 -8.78 -9.57 7.37
CA LEU A 81 -8.23 -8.40 6.69
C LEU A 81 -7.97 -7.23 7.66
N LEU A 82 -8.88 -6.97 8.60
CA LEU A 82 -8.69 -5.94 9.64
C LEU A 82 -7.48 -6.25 10.54
N LEU A 83 -7.34 -7.51 10.98
CA LEU A 83 -6.21 -7.93 11.81
C LEU A 83 -4.88 -7.89 11.05
N LEU A 84 -4.87 -8.31 9.79
CA LEU A 84 -3.68 -8.21 8.93
C LEU A 84 -3.24 -6.77 8.74
N THR A 85 -4.17 -5.86 8.43
CA THR A 85 -3.88 -4.43 8.36
C THR A 85 -3.26 -3.94 9.65
N HIS A 86 -3.87 -4.26 10.80
CA HIS A 86 -3.41 -3.81 12.11
C HIS A 86 -2.01 -4.36 12.43
N PHE A 87 -1.80 -5.68 12.38
CA PHE A 87 -0.53 -6.31 12.74
C PHE A 87 0.60 -5.91 11.78
N ALA A 88 0.35 -5.82 10.47
CA ALA A 88 1.35 -5.36 9.52
C ALA A 88 1.75 -3.89 9.76
N SER A 89 0.79 -3.01 10.04
CA SER A 89 1.09 -1.59 10.37
C SER A 89 1.87 -1.47 11.68
N THR A 90 1.46 -2.19 12.72
CA THR A 90 2.15 -2.20 14.02
C THR A 90 3.57 -2.73 13.89
N ARG A 91 3.76 -3.84 13.16
CA ARG A 91 5.09 -4.42 12.91
C ARG A 91 5.97 -3.49 12.09
N SER A 92 5.42 -2.85 11.05
CA SER A 92 6.11 -1.84 10.25
C SER A 92 6.67 -0.72 11.13
N LYS A 93 5.84 -0.14 12.01
CA LYS A 93 6.25 0.92 12.95
C LYS A 93 7.34 0.43 13.91
N ALA A 94 7.20 -0.77 14.46
CA ALA A 94 8.14 -1.32 15.43
C ALA A 94 9.55 -1.60 14.87
N ILE A 95 9.69 -1.71 13.54
CA ILE A 95 10.98 -1.98 12.89
C ILE A 95 11.48 -0.84 12.01
N GLY A 96 10.72 0.25 11.86
CA GLY A 96 10.99 1.34 10.91
C GLY A 96 12.42 1.88 10.92
N ASP A 97 13.00 2.10 12.10
CA ASP A 97 14.36 2.62 12.23
C ASP A 97 15.44 1.55 12.06
N ARG A 98 15.09 0.28 12.34
CA ARG A 98 16.03 -0.86 12.32
C ARG A 98 16.15 -1.49 10.95
N ASP A 99 15.03 -1.56 10.23
CA ASP A 99 14.89 -2.21 8.93
C ASP A 99 13.84 -1.45 8.10
N PRO A 100 14.23 -0.31 7.50
CA PRO A 100 13.30 0.56 6.77
C PRO A 100 12.71 -0.10 5.52
N ASP A 101 13.45 -0.98 4.85
CA ASP A 101 12.98 -1.69 3.67
C ASP A 101 11.88 -2.70 4.04
N LYS A 102 12.10 -3.50 5.10
CA LYS A 102 11.05 -4.41 5.60
C LYS A 102 9.85 -3.63 6.15
N ALA A 103 10.08 -2.51 6.84
CA ALA A 103 8.99 -1.65 7.31
C ALA A 103 8.14 -1.09 6.17
N HIS A 104 8.79 -0.64 5.08
CA HIS A 104 8.11 -0.20 3.88
C HIS A 104 7.29 -1.33 3.24
N GLY A 105 7.87 -2.52 3.08
CA GLY A 105 7.14 -3.69 2.57
C GLY A 105 5.88 -4.03 3.40
N LEU A 106 5.99 -3.96 4.73
CA LEU A 106 4.87 -4.24 5.64
C LEU A 106 3.77 -3.19 5.58
N ILE A 107 4.10 -1.89 5.47
CA ILE A 107 3.06 -0.87 5.37
C ILE A 107 2.32 -0.93 4.03
N LEU A 108 3.02 -1.31 2.94
CA LEU A 108 2.38 -1.59 1.65
C LEU A 108 1.43 -2.79 1.73
N LYS A 109 1.83 -3.88 2.41
CA LYS A 109 0.93 -5.01 2.68
C LYS A 109 -0.30 -4.56 3.45
N SER A 110 -0.11 -3.76 4.51
CA SER A 110 -1.22 -3.22 5.33
C SER A 110 -2.24 -2.44 4.49
N GLY A 111 -1.78 -1.52 3.64
CA GLY A 111 -2.62 -0.79 2.68
C GLY A 111 -3.28 -1.70 1.63
N GLY A 112 -2.56 -2.72 1.15
CA GLY A 112 -3.09 -3.76 0.28
C GLY A 112 -4.30 -4.50 0.89
N TYR A 113 -4.19 -4.93 2.15
CA TYR A 113 -5.31 -5.58 2.86
C TYR A 113 -6.51 -4.66 3.04
N LEU A 114 -6.30 -3.36 3.27
CA LEU A 114 -7.40 -2.39 3.31
C LEU A 114 -8.08 -2.20 1.96
N ARG A 115 -7.32 -2.20 0.86
CA ARG A 115 -7.88 -2.13 -0.50
C ARG A 115 -8.71 -3.39 -0.79
N MET A 116 -8.25 -4.57 -0.38
CA MET A 116 -9.04 -5.82 -0.46
C MET A 116 -10.33 -5.72 0.36
N LEU A 117 -10.24 -5.23 1.61
CA LEU A 117 -11.38 -5.07 2.50
C LEU A 117 -12.43 -4.11 1.93
N ARG A 118 -12.01 -2.96 1.39
CA ARG A 118 -12.89 -2.00 0.68
C ARG A 118 -13.49 -2.57 -0.61
N GLY A 119 -12.79 -3.51 -1.25
CA GLY A 119 -13.29 -4.26 -2.39
C GLY A 119 -14.49 -5.12 -2.00
N ALA A 120 -14.33 -5.91 -0.94
CA ALA A 120 -15.29 -6.90 -0.47
C ALA A 120 -16.45 -6.33 0.35
N HIS A 121 -16.23 -5.26 1.13
CA HIS A 121 -17.22 -4.68 2.05
C HIS A 121 -17.47 -3.21 1.71
N LYS A 122 -18.66 -2.68 2.05
CA LYS A 122 -19.05 -1.28 1.74
C LYS A 122 -19.49 -0.49 2.97
N ASP A 123 -19.95 -1.18 3.99
CA ASP A 123 -20.40 -0.69 5.28
C ASP A 123 -19.23 -0.67 6.26
N PHE A 124 -18.57 0.49 6.37
CA PHE A 124 -17.49 0.69 7.33
C PHE A 124 -17.95 1.57 8.49
N THR A 125 -17.62 1.16 9.71
CA THR A 125 -17.77 1.99 10.90
C THR A 125 -16.82 3.18 10.81
N ASP A 126 -17.09 4.23 11.57
CA ASP A 126 -16.19 5.39 11.59
C ASP A 126 -14.85 5.07 12.24
N GLU A 127 -14.80 4.05 13.10
CA GLU A 127 -13.55 3.54 13.65
C GLU A 127 -12.68 2.89 12.57
N GLU A 128 -13.27 2.03 11.74
CA GLU A 128 -12.54 1.42 10.63
C GLU A 128 -12.05 2.48 9.63
N LYS A 129 -12.89 3.47 9.29
CA LYS A 129 -12.47 4.57 8.42
C LYS A 129 -11.28 5.35 8.99
N ARG A 130 -11.24 5.59 10.30
CA ARG A 130 -10.08 6.22 10.96
C ARG A 130 -8.82 5.38 10.82
N VAL A 131 -8.92 4.05 10.97
CA VAL A 131 -7.80 3.14 10.69
C VAL A 131 -7.34 3.26 9.24
N PHE A 132 -8.28 3.37 8.29
CA PHE A 132 -7.94 3.47 6.87
C PHE A 132 -7.18 4.77 6.57
N ALA A 133 -7.68 5.88 7.10
CA ALA A 133 -7.05 7.19 6.99
C ALA A 133 -5.60 7.15 7.50
N GLN A 134 -5.37 6.58 8.68
CA GLN A 134 -4.04 6.51 9.27
C GLN A 134 -3.10 5.57 8.50
N VAL A 135 -3.56 4.40 8.04
CA VAL A 135 -2.72 3.45 7.29
C VAL A 135 -2.28 4.04 5.95
N PHE A 136 -3.18 4.66 5.18
CA PHE A 136 -2.81 5.28 3.92
C PHE A 136 -1.92 6.52 4.10
N TYR A 137 -2.08 7.24 5.22
CA TYR A 137 -1.13 8.30 5.60
C TYR A 137 0.26 7.74 5.88
N ASP A 138 0.36 6.68 6.68
CA ASP A 138 1.63 6.02 7.02
C ASP A 138 2.31 5.45 5.75
N GLU A 139 1.53 4.88 4.83
CA GLU A 139 1.98 4.44 3.50
C GLU A 139 2.54 5.62 2.68
N ALA A 140 1.84 6.76 2.66
CA ALA A 140 2.33 7.97 2.00
C ALA A 140 3.66 8.47 2.57
N CYS A 141 3.82 8.48 3.90
CA CYS A 141 5.08 8.83 4.55
C CYS A 141 6.21 7.86 4.19
N ALA A 142 5.91 6.56 4.07
CA ALA A 142 6.89 5.57 3.66
C ALA A 142 7.34 5.77 2.21
N HIS A 143 6.42 6.04 1.28
CA HIS A 143 6.76 6.40 -0.10
C HIS A 143 7.59 7.68 -0.19
N ALA A 144 7.24 8.70 0.60
CA ALA A 144 7.89 10.01 0.55
C ALA A 144 9.36 9.91 0.98
N ARG A 145 9.65 9.10 2.02
CA ARG A 145 11.02 8.80 2.46
C ARG A 145 11.88 8.14 1.39
N LEU A 146 11.26 7.41 0.46
CA LEU A 146 11.92 6.77 -0.69
C LEU A 146 11.86 7.61 -1.96
N SER A 147 11.39 8.86 -1.88
CA SER A 147 11.20 9.76 -3.03
C SER A 147 10.27 9.22 -4.13
N LEU A 148 9.34 8.32 -3.76
CA LEU A 148 8.33 7.73 -4.64
C LEU A 148 7.13 8.67 -4.77
N ARG A 149 7.32 9.75 -5.53
CA ARG A 149 6.41 10.91 -5.57
C ARG A 149 4.97 10.54 -5.96
N ASP A 150 4.80 9.78 -7.04
CA ASP A 150 3.47 9.52 -7.60
C ASP A 150 2.69 8.60 -6.65
N GLU A 151 3.38 7.63 -6.04
CA GLU A 151 2.86 6.74 -5.01
C GLU A 151 2.50 7.51 -3.73
N THR A 152 3.34 8.45 -3.27
CA THR A 152 2.99 9.33 -2.14
C THR A 152 1.68 10.08 -2.40
N LEU A 153 1.54 10.70 -3.58
CA LEU A 153 0.33 11.43 -3.93
C LEU A 153 -0.89 10.52 -4.07
N ALA A 154 -0.71 9.29 -4.56
CA ALA A 154 -1.77 8.29 -4.61
C ALA A 154 -2.26 7.92 -3.19
N SER A 155 -1.34 7.57 -2.30
CA SER A 155 -1.65 7.17 -0.92
C SER A 155 -2.28 8.32 -0.13
N LEU A 156 -1.85 9.58 -0.32
CA LEU A 156 -2.51 10.74 0.30
C LEU A 156 -3.96 10.92 -0.17
N ARG A 157 -4.25 10.70 -1.45
CA ARG A 157 -5.64 10.76 -1.94
C ARG A 157 -6.50 9.65 -1.33
N GLU A 158 -5.94 8.46 -1.13
CA GLU A 158 -6.62 7.37 -0.43
C GLU A 158 -6.87 7.71 1.05
N ALA A 159 -5.87 8.26 1.75
CA ALA A 159 -6.01 8.73 3.13
C ALA A 159 -7.15 9.75 3.26
N ARG A 160 -7.18 10.73 2.35
CA ARG A 160 -8.25 11.73 2.29
C ARG A 160 -9.62 11.11 2.04
N ALA A 161 -9.71 10.18 1.09
CA ALA A 161 -10.95 9.47 0.78
C ALA A 161 -11.45 8.64 1.96
N ALA A 162 -10.55 8.20 2.83
CA ALA A 162 -10.84 7.55 4.10
C ALA A 162 -11.16 8.51 5.26
N GLY A 163 -11.08 9.83 5.05
CA GLY A 163 -11.45 10.85 6.03
C GLY A 163 -10.27 11.56 6.71
N PHE A 164 -9.03 11.34 6.27
CA PHE A 164 -7.89 12.11 6.76
C PHE A 164 -8.02 13.59 6.35
N ASP A 165 -8.01 14.50 7.32
CA ASP A 165 -8.23 15.94 7.14
C ASP A 165 -7.18 16.83 7.83
N GLU A 166 -6.12 16.25 8.40
CA GLU A 166 -5.06 16.96 9.16
C GLU A 166 -4.07 17.69 8.22
N LEU A 167 -4.51 18.77 7.56
CA LEU A 167 -3.69 19.52 6.61
C LEU A 167 -2.41 20.09 7.23
N ASP A 168 -2.46 20.53 8.48
CA ASP A 168 -1.29 21.07 9.19
C ASP A 168 -0.24 19.99 9.45
N ARG A 169 -0.68 18.74 9.67
CA ARG A 169 0.22 17.60 9.79
C ARG A 169 0.95 17.35 8.48
N LEU A 170 0.27 17.42 7.33
CA LEU A 170 0.96 17.28 6.02
C LEU A 170 2.04 18.35 5.78
N ARG A 171 1.83 19.58 6.26
CA ARG A 171 2.78 20.68 6.07
C ARG A 171 4.01 20.58 6.97
N THR A 172 3.88 19.89 8.10
CA THR A 172 4.90 19.85 9.16
C THR A 172 5.57 18.49 9.31
N ASP A 173 5.03 17.42 8.71
CA ASP A 173 5.65 16.10 8.73
C ASP A 173 6.95 16.11 7.92
N ALA A 174 8.03 15.71 8.58
CA ALA A 174 9.38 15.67 8.00
C ALA A 174 9.47 14.78 6.75
N SER A 175 8.58 13.78 6.62
CA SER A 175 8.52 12.89 5.46
C SER A 175 8.20 13.63 4.17
N PHE A 176 7.51 14.78 4.25
CA PHE A 176 7.06 15.54 3.08
C PHE A 176 7.87 16.79 2.78
N VAL A 177 8.92 17.10 3.57
CA VAL A 177 9.74 18.31 3.40
C VAL A 177 10.22 18.51 1.96
N THR A 178 10.69 17.44 1.31
CA THR A 178 11.20 17.50 -0.07
C THR A 178 10.09 17.62 -1.12
N LEU A 179 8.84 17.40 -0.74
CA LEU A 179 7.66 17.48 -1.60
C LEU A 179 6.95 18.83 -1.50
N LEU A 180 7.20 19.62 -0.44
CA LEU A 180 6.50 20.90 -0.22
C LEU A 180 6.65 21.85 -1.40
N ASP A 181 7.81 21.92 -2.05
CA ASP A 181 8.01 22.84 -3.18
C ASP A 181 7.50 22.30 -4.53
N LEU A 182 6.94 21.09 -4.56
CA LEU A 182 6.45 20.49 -5.80
C LEU A 182 5.08 21.05 -6.20
N PRO A 183 4.91 21.52 -7.44
CA PRO A 183 3.62 22.04 -7.90
C PRO A 183 2.45 21.06 -7.73
N SER A 184 2.70 19.76 -7.92
CA SER A 184 1.70 18.72 -7.74
C SER A 184 1.28 18.52 -6.28
N PHE A 185 2.20 18.69 -5.33
CA PHE A 185 1.90 18.59 -3.90
C PHE A 185 1.19 19.86 -3.41
N GLN A 186 1.63 21.04 -3.85
CA GLN A 186 0.94 22.31 -3.57
C GLN A 186 -0.50 22.29 -4.06
N LYS A 187 -0.73 21.82 -5.29
CA LYS A 187 -2.08 21.63 -5.84
C LYS A 187 -2.94 20.71 -4.96
N LEU A 188 -2.38 19.60 -4.45
CA LEU A 188 -3.08 18.71 -3.53
C LEU A 188 -3.50 19.45 -2.25
N LEU A 189 -2.59 20.23 -1.64
CA LEU A 189 -2.87 20.99 -0.42
C LEU A 189 -3.95 22.06 -0.65
N GLU A 190 -3.92 22.76 -1.78
CA GLU A 190 -4.94 23.74 -2.17
C GLU A 190 -6.31 23.08 -2.34
N GLU A 191 -6.39 21.95 -3.04
CA GLU A 191 -7.63 21.17 -3.21
C GLU A 191 -8.19 20.67 -1.87
N TRP A 192 -7.33 20.38 -0.91
CA TRP A 192 -7.70 20.00 0.46
C TRP A 192 -8.26 21.19 1.23
N ALA A 193 -7.53 22.31 1.26
CA ALA A 193 -7.94 23.53 1.93
C ALA A 193 -9.29 24.06 1.40
N ALA A 194 -9.46 24.07 0.07
CA ALA A 194 -10.70 24.54 -0.56
C ALA A 194 -11.92 23.68 -0.19
N SER A 195 -11.72 22.37 0.06
CA SER A 195 -12.82 21.49 0.45
C SER A 195 -13.21 21.63 1.92
N ALA A 196 -12.26 21.96 2.80
CA ALA A 196 -12.53 22.24 4.21
C ALA A 196 -13.38 23.52 4.38
N GLN A 197 -13.19 24.51 3.49
CA GLN A 197 -13.93 25.77 3.49
C GLN A 197 -15.36 25.68 2.89
N ASN A 198 -15.79 24.49 2.45
CA ASN A 198 -17.14 24.29 1.93
C ASN A 198 -18.02 23.57 2.99
N PRO A 199 -18.64 24.30 3.94
CA PRO A 199 -19.39 23.74 5.06
C PRO A 199 -20.67 22.99 4.64
N GLY A 200 -21.05 23.05 3.36
CA GLY A 200 -22.12 22.21 2.80
C GLY A 200 -21.74 20.73 2.69
N ARG A 201 -20.44 20.40 2.76
CA ARG A 201 -19.96 19.02 2.94
C ARG A 201 -19.84 18.74 4.44
N ARG A 202 -20.92 18.25 5.03
CA ARG A 202 -20.85 17.68 6.39
C ARG A 202 -19.82 16.56 6.41
N ARG A 203 -19.14 16.39 7.55
CA ARG A 203 -18.35 15.17 7.81
C ARG A 203 -19.22 13.92 7.60
N PRO A 204 -18.62 12.74 7.36
CA PRO A 204 -19.39 11.49 7.25
C PRO A 204 -20.33 11.24 8.42
N ASP A 205 -20.01 11.78 9.60
CA ASP A 205 -20.82 11.72 10.84
C ASP A 205 -21.85 12.87 10.98
N GLY A 206 -21.97 13.74 9.98
CA GLY A 206 -22.88 14.88 10.00
C GLY A 206 -22.40 16.11 10.79
N SER A 207 -21.24 16.04 11.46
CA SER A 207 -20.70 17.14 12.25
C SER A 207 -20.05 18.23 11.37
N PRO A 208 -20.08 19.50 11.80
CA PRO A 208 -19.30 20.56 11.16
C PRO A 208 -17.81 20.31 11.42
N TYR A 209 -16.96 20.69 10.46
CA TYR A 209 -15.52 20.78 10.72
C TYR A 209 -15.27 21.85 11.81
N PRO A 210 -14.33 21.61 12.74
CA PRO A 210 -13.92 22.63 13.70
C PRO A 210 -13.45 23.90 12.96
N PRO A 211 -13.68 25.09 13.55
CA PRO A 211 -13.21 26.35 12.98
C PRO A 211 -11.68 26.43 12.93
#